data_AF-A0A7C5ATU7-F1
#
_entry.id   AF-A0A7C5ATU7-F1
#
_cell.length_a   1.000
_cell.length_b   1.000
_cell.length_c   1.000
_cell.angle_alpha   90.00
_cell.angle_beta   90.00
_cell.angle_gamma   90.00
#
_symmetry.space_group_name_H-M   'P 1'
#
loop_
_entity.id
_entity.type
_entity.pdbx_description
1 polymer ?
#
loop_
_entity_poly.entity_id
_entity_poly.type
_entity_poly.pdbx_seq_one_letter_code
_entity_poly.pdbx_strand_id
1 'polypeptide(L)'
;MIRSDQMDRRFIEEVMAEPGGEHLLTCWSCGTCAATCLVRRFNPAFNPRLILHKAGLGLREAVLSSAEIWACSACDACYPRCPQGIHISQVMRAIRNVAIRAGYEAPGPIAQVDANRCSGCAVCTRICPYEAIERASQNIDGQERVIARVDRNLCQACGLCVAACPSGAMSLEALNDAELLTRMAAGGWLEHAGFLQGASTTPRLLAFVCQWSVRAEDEWQRIQALNDEHLRVVILPCSGRVEPAHILLALSKGVDGVLVMGCHEGECHYQRGTYLGRGKVALLNEMMAQMGIARERVRFVESSALERRIFEERLALMREAILALRPALEIPAR
;
A
#
# COMPACT_ATOMS: atom_id res chain seq x y z
N MET A 1 19.51 15.48 29.51
CA MET A 1 20.92 15.69 29.12
C MET A 1 21.45 14.36 28.61
N ILE A 2 21.93 14.28 27.37
CA ILE A 2 22.55 13.05 26.83
C ILE A 2 23.89 12.88 27.55
N ARG A 3 24.15 11.69 28.10
CA ARG A 3 25.41 11.42 28.79
C ARG A 3 26.49 11.00 27.78
N SER A 4 27.73 11.40 28.00
CA SER A 4 28.85 11.12 27.06
C SER A 4 29.15 9.63 26.91
N ASP A 5 28.81 8.80 27.90
CA ASP A 5 28.99 7.35 27.87
C ASP A 5 27.97 6.64 26.95
N GLN A 6 26.95 7.36 26.48
CA GLN A 6 25.96 6.86 25.52
C GLN A 6 26.33 7.14 24.05
N MET A 7 27.39 7.90 23.81
CA MET A 7 27.85 8.27 22.47
C MET A 7 28.88 7.26 21.95
N ASP A 8 28.45 6.40 21.04
CA ASP A 8 29.29 5.38 20.41
C ASP A 8 29.76 5.85 19.02
N ARG A 9 31.04 6.21 18.90
CA ARG A 9 31.64 6.61 17.63
C ARG A 9 31.72 5.44 16.64
N ARG A 10 31.88 4.20 17.12
CA ARG A 10 31.95 3.01 16.25
C ARG A 10 30.62 2.78 15.55
N PHE A 11 29.50 3.04 16.24
CA PHE A 11 28.17 2.97 15.62
C PHE A 11 28.02 3.91 14.42
N ILE A 12 28.55 5.14 14.50
CA ILE A 12 28.54 6.08 13.36
C ILE A 12 29.32 5.49 12.18
N GLU A 13 30.52 4.97 12.45
CA GLU A 13 31.39 4.35 11.44
C GLU A 13 30.74 3.11 10.81
N GLU A 14 30.06 2.27 11.59
CA GLU A 14 29.30 1.12 11.11
C GLU A 14 28.18 1.53 10.15
N VAL A 15 27.39 2.56 10.50
CA VAL A 15 26.29 3.03 9.61
C VAL A 15 26.86 3.66 8.34
N MET A 16 27.93 4.45 8.43
CA MET A 16 28.54 5.07 7.25
C MET A 16 29.23 4.08 6.32
N ALA A 17 29.62 2.90 6.82
CA ALA A 17 30.19 1.82 6.02
C ALA A 17 29.13 1.01 5.24
N GLU A 18 27.84 1.15 5.58
CA GLU A 18 26.75 0.50 4.84
C GLU A 18 26.46 1.22 3.53
N PRO A 19 26.10 0.48 2.45
CA PRO A 19 25.68 1.09 1.19
C PRO A 19 24.50 2.05 1.35
N GLY A 20 24.74 3.34 1.07
CA GLY A 20 23.75 4.41 1.23
C GLY A 20 23.74 5.10 2.59
N GLY A 21 24.63 4.71 3.52
CA GLY A 21 24.83 5.34 4.83
C GLY A 21 25.88 6.45 4.84
N GLU A 22 26.61 6.66 3.74
CA GLU A 22 27.79 7.53 3.61
C GLU A 22 27.46 9.00 3.97
N HIS A 23 26.21 9.40 3.78
CA HIS A 23 25.72 10.77 4.00
C HIS A 23 25.11 11.01 5.38
N LEU A 24 25.26 10.08 6.34
CA LEU A 24 24.68 10.21 7.69
C LEU A 24 25.04 11.56 8.35
N LEU A 25 26.31 11.97 8.28
CA LEU A 25 26.82 13.18 8.92
C LEU A 25 26.63 14.47 8.09
N THR A 26 26.09 14.36 6.88
CA THR A 26 25.82 15.52 6.00
C THR A 26 24.54 16.27 6.40
N CYS A 27 23.70 15.69 7.27
CA CYS A 27 22.39 16.21 7.61
C CYS A 27 22.42 17.53 8.43
N TRP A 28 21.94 18.63 7.83
CA TRP A 28 21.76 19.93 8.51
C TRP A 28 20.58 19.99 9.49
N SER A 29 19.79 18.93 9.61
CA SER A 29 18.62 18.91 10.50
C SER A 29 17.57 20.00 10.21
N CYS A 30 17.38 20.40 8.95
CA CYS A 30 16.39 21.42 8.56
C CYS A 30 14.91 21.01 8.75
N GLY A 31 14.60 19.71 8.75
CA GLY A 31 13.25 19.21 9.03
C GLY A 31 12.34 18.98 7.81
N THR A 32 12.78 19.28 6.58
CA THR A 32 11.96 19.09 5.38
C THR A 32 11.48 17.64 5.20
N CYS A 33 12.31 16.66 5.55
CA CYS A 33 11.93 15.25 5.51
C CYS A 33 10.80 14.91 6.47
N ALA A 34 10.81 15.49 7.68
CA ALA A 34 9.75 15.32 8.65
C ALA A 34 8.46 16.06 8.22
N ALA A 35 8.56 17.21 7.56
CA ALA A 35 7.39 17.92 7.03
C ALA A 35 6.72 17.17 5.85
N THR A 36 7.52 16.49 5.03
CA THR A 36 7.04 15.80 3.81
C THR A 36 6.52 14.39 4.09
N CYS A 37 6.97 13.75 5.17
CA CYS A 37 6.73 12.32 5.37
C CYS A 37 5.27 11.99 5.72
N LEU A 38 4.64 11.14 4.90
CA LEU A 38 3.27 10.66 5.12
C LEU A 38 3.13 9.74 6.33
N VAL A 39 4.20 9.03 6.72
CA VAL A 39 4.19 8.13 7.88
C VAL A 39 3.79 8.91 9.14
N ARG A 40 4.15 10.19 9.22
CA ARG A 40 3.83 11.04 10.38
C ARG A 40 2.35 11.32 10.60
N ARG A 41 1.52 11.15 9.57
CA ARG A 41 0.07 11.20 9.77
C ARG A 41 -0.41 10.02 10.63
N PHE A 42 0.11 8.82 10.36
CA PHE A 42 -0.28 7.60 11.06
C PHE A 42 0.50 7.36 12.35
N ASN A 43 1.77 7.75 12.36
CA ASN A 43 2.65 7.65 13.51
C ASN A 43 3.31 9.03 13.75
N PRO A 44 2.65 9.92 14.53
CA PRO A 44 3.17 11.26 14.80
C PRO A 44 4.55 11.29 15.46
N ALA A 45 4.93 10.21 16.17
CA ALA A 45 6.24 10.07 16.80
C ALA A 45 7.37 9.85 15.78
N PHE A 46 7.07 9.21 14.64
CA PHE A 46 8.07 8.98 13.60
C PHE A 46 8.68 10.30 13.13
N ASN A 47 10.00 10.42 13.18
CA ASN A 47 10.68 11.63 12.71
C ASN A 47 12.01 11.27 12.08
N PRO A 48 12.11 11.21 10.73
CA PRO A 48 13.33 10.79 10.06
C PRO A 48 14.51 11.71 10.39
N ARG A 49 14.26 13.01 10.62
CA ARG A 49 15.32 13.94 11.05
C ARG A 49 15.89 13.55 12.40
N LEU A 50 15.04 13.25 13.38
CA LEU A 50 15.49 12.90 14.73
C LEU A 50 16.22 11.57 14.75
N ILE A 51 15.80 10.60 13.92
CA ILE A 51 16.49 9.32 13.78
C ILE A 51 17.91 9.55 13.24
N LEU A 52 18.06 10.28 12.13
CA LEU A 52 19.37 10.61 11.57
C LEU A 52 20.24 11.40 12.57
N HIS A 53 19.64 12.35 13.30
CA HIS A 53 20.37 13.13 14.30
C HIS A 53 20.86 12.26 15.47
N LYS A 54 20.02 11.37 16.02
CA LYS A 54 20.42 10.42 17.06
C LYS A 54 21.52 9.48 16.57
N ALA A 55 21.41 9.00 15.33
CA ALA A 55 22.42 8.15 14.72
C ALA A 55 23.76 8.90 14.53
N GLY A 56 23.74 10.14 14.05
CA GLY A 56 24.94 10.99 13.94
C GLY A 56 25.56 11.39 15.28
N LEU A 57 24.80 11.35 16.38
CA LEU A 57 25.32 11.52 17.75
C LEU A 57 25.89 10.22 18.34
N GLY A 58 25.81 9.09 17.64
CA GLY A 58 26.30 7.81 18.13
C GLY A 58 25.38 7.15 19.17
N LEU A 59 24.10 7.54 19.25
CA LEU A 59 23.15 6.99 20.23
C LEU A 59 22.64 5.61 19.82
N ARG A 60 23.54 4.62 19.80
CA ARG A 60 23.31 3.26 19.28
C ARG A 60 22.03 2.65 19.82
N GLU A 61 21.94 2.48 21.13
CA GLU A 61 20.81 1.78 21.76
C GLU A 61 19.47 2.47 21.49
N ALA A 62 19.45 3.80 21.55
CA ALA A 62 18.23 4.59 21.30
C ALA A 62 17.76 4.54 19.84
N VAL A 63 18.66 4.26 18.89
CA VAL A 63 18.33 4.13 17.47
C VAL A 63 17.95 2.69 17.15
N LEU A 64 18.77 1.70 17.53
CA LEU A 64 18.59 0.31 17.10
C LEU A 64 17.37 -0.36 17.75
N SER A 65 17.05 -0.03 19.01
CA SER A 65 15.86 -0.56 19.69
C SER A 65 14.55 0.14 19.31
N SER A 66 14.62 1.24 18.53
CA SER A 66 13.43 2.01 18.16
C SER A 66 12.66 1.38 17.01
N ALA A 67 11.37 1.11 17.23
CA ALA A 67 10.45 0.69 16.16
C ALA A 67 10.38 1.69 14.98
N GLU A 68 10.71 2.96 15.23
CA GLU A 68 10.65 4.03 14.22
C GLU A 68 11.59 3.80 13.03
N ILE A 69 12.73 3.11 13.23
CA ILE A 69 13.67 2.87 12.12
C ILE A 69 13.02 2.03 11.01
N TRP A 70 12.03 1.20 11.35
CA TRP A 70 11.32 0.31 10.44
C TRP A 70 10.16 0.98 9.70
N ALA A 71 9.69 2.15 10.16
CA ALA A 71 8.51 2.80 9.62
C ALA A 71 8.74 3.54 8.28
N CYS A 72 9.99 3.81 7.90
CA CYS A 72 10.31 4.39 6.60
C CYS A 72 9.99 3.39 5.45
N SER A 73 9.12 3.76 4.54
CA SER A 73 8.75 2.93 3.38
C SER A 73 9.71 3.03 2.20
N ALA A 74 10.80 3.80 2.31
CA ALA A 74 11.72 4.08 1.21
C ALA A 74 11.01 4.59 -0.07
N CYS A 75 10.02 5.47 0.08
CA CYS A 75 9.31 6.09 -1.05
C CYS A 75 10.03 7.31 -1.67
N ASP A 76 11.08 7.82 -1.01
CA ASP A 76 11.89 8.96 -1.45
C ASP A 76 11.15 10.28 -1.73
N ALA A 77 9.89 10.42 -1.30
CA ALA A 77 9.16 11.69 -1.40
C ALA A 77 9.92 12.88 -0.76
N CYS A 78 10.78 12.62 0.24
CA CYS A 78 11.59 13.64 0.89
C CYS A 78 12.88 14.01 0.15
N TYR A 79 13.38 13.15 -0.75
CA TYR A 79 14.69 13.31 -1.39
C TYR A 79 14.77 14.57 -2.27
N PRO A 80 13.82 14.84 -3.20
CA PRO A 80 13.86 16.06 -4.03
C PRO A 80 13.77 17.38 -3.24
N ARG A 81 13.39 17.30 -1.96
CA ARG A 81 13.21 18.45 -1.07
C ARG A 81 14.36 18.62 -0.08
N CYS A 82 15.33 17.71 -0.08
CA CYS A 82 16.47 17.76 0.82
C CYS A 82 17.49 18.79 0.30
N PRO A 83 17.83 19.85 1.06
CA PRO A 83 18.83 20.85 0.64
C PRO A 83 20.25 20.29 0.59
N GLN A 84 20.47 19.08 1.12
CA GLN A 84 21.76 18.38 1.10
C GLN A 84 21.75 17.16 0.18
N GLY A 85 20.65 16.90 -0.54
CA GLY A 85 20.56 15.75 -1.44
C GLY A 85 20.73 14.40 -0.75
N ILE A 86 20.33 14.26 0.52
CA ILE A 86 20.48 13.02 1.27
C ILE A 86 19.33 12.08 0.92
N HIS A 87 19.66 10.89 0.40
CA HIS A 87 18.71 9.78 0.28
C HIS A 87 18.45 9.18 1.67
N ILE A 88 17.55 9.81 2.43
CA ILE A 88 17.23 9.40 3.80
C ILE A 88 16.75 7.94 3.83
N SER A 89 16.03 7.46 2.83
CA SER A 89 15.62 6.05 2.73
C SER A 89 16.80 5.09 2.78
N GLN A 90 17.91 5.44 2.14
CA GLN A 90 19.13 4.63 2.10
C GLN A 90 19.86 4.68 3.44
N VAL A 91 19.96 5.85 4.07
CA VAL A 91 20.50 5.96 5.44
C VAL A 91 19.65 5.17 6.44
N MET A 92 18.32 5.20 6.30
CA MET A 92 17.42 4.39 7.12
C MET A 92 17.64 2.89 6.88
N ARG A 93 17.88 2.46 5.63
CA ARG A 93 18.23 1.07 5.30
C ARG A 93 19.58 0.66 5.90
N ALA A 94 20.59 1.52 5.81
CA ALA A 94 21.89 1.32 6.47
C ALA A 94 21.73 1.11 7.98
N ILE A 95 20.96 1.97 8.66
CA ILE A 95 20.64 1.83 10.09
C ILE A 95 19.94 0.49 10.37
N ARG A 96 18.97 0.08 9.54
CA ARG A 96 18.30 -1.23 9.69
C ARG A 96 19.26 -2.39 9.53
N ASN A 97 20.17 -2.36 8.56
CA ASN A 97 21.15 -3.43 8.37
C ASN A 97 22.03 -3.62 9.62
N VAL A 98 22.46 -2.51 10.23
CA VAL A 98 23.17 -2.54 11.52
C VAL A 98 22.27 -3.12 12.63
N ALA A 99 21.00 -2.72 12.68
CA ALA A 99 20.04 -3.25 13.65
C ALA A 99 19.84 -4.78 13.51
N ILE A 100 19.68 -5.27 12.28
CA ILE A 100 19.51 -6.71 11.98
C ILE A 100 20.73 -7.50 12.46
N ARG A 101 21.95 -7.02 12.17
CA ARG A 101 23.18 -7.68 12.65
C ARG A 101 23.32 -7.64 14.17
N ALA A 102 22.74 -6.64 14.82
CA ALA A 102 22.67 -6.54 16.28
C ALA A 102 21.53 -7.37 16.89
N GLY A 103 20.76 -8.12 16.09
CA GLY A 103 19.70 -9.02 16.55
C GLY A 103 18.31 -8.39 16.68
N TYR A 104 18.12 -7.17 16.16
CA TYR A 104 16.79 -6.54 16.13
C TYR A 104 16.01 -6.97 14.88
N GLU A 105 14.70 -7.13 15.04
CA GLU A 105 13.78 -7.49 13.96
C GLU A 105 12.74 -6.39 13.71
N ALA A 106 12.30 -6.28 12.47
CA ALA A 106 11.20 -5.38 12.11
C ALA A 106 9.89 -5.80 12.81
N PRO A 107 9.23 -4.88 13.55
CA PRO A 107 7.95 -5.16 14.18
C PRO A 107 6.82 -5.11 13.14
N GLY A 108 5.68 -5.71 13.51
CA GLY A 108 4.44 -5.57 12.77
C GLY A 108 4.18 -6.66 11.73
N PRO A 109 3.11 -6.49 10.93
CA PRO A 109 2.62 -7.52 10.04
C PRO A 109 3.50 -7.69 8.80
N ILE A 110 3.60 -8.91 8.29
CA ILE A 110 4.29 -9.22 7.03
C ILE A 110 3.36 -9.89 6.01
N ALA A 111 3.87 -10.07 4.79
CA ALA A 111 3.27 -11.01 3.85
C ALA A 111 3.63 -12.44 4.24
N GLN A 112 2.68 -13.36 4.09
CA GLN A 112 2.84 -14.79 4.36
C GLN A 112 2.68 -15.61 3.09
N VAL A 113 3.26 -16.81 3.10
CA VAL A 113 3.21 -17.78 2.01
C VAL A 113 2.58 -19.07 2.52
N ASP A 114 1.50 -19.51 1.89
CA ASP A 114 1.01 -20.87 2.00
C ASP A 114 1.94 -21.79 1.19
N ALA A 115 2.77 -22.54 1.90
CA ALA A 115 3.75 -23.45 1.32
C ALA A 115 3.11 -24.57 0.48
N ASN A 116 1.90 -25.02 0.85
CA ASN A 116 1.19 -26.08 0.15
C ASN A 116 0.68 -25.61 -1.21
N ARG A 117 0.18 -24.37 -1.27
CA ARG A 117 -0.34 -23.74 -2.50
C ARG A 117 0.72 -23.05 -3.36
N CYS A 118 1.93 -22.82 -2.85
CA CYS A 118 2.97 -22.11 -3.58
C CYS A 118 3.52 -22.96 -4.74
N SER A 119 3.49 -22.40 -5.95
CA SER A 119 4.05 -23.05 -7.15
C SER A 119 5.53 -22.72 -7.40
N GLY A 120 6.13 -21.81 -6.62
CA GLY A 120 7.52 -21.40 -6.82
C GLY A 120 7.78 -20.55 -8.07
N CYS A 121 6.74 -19.97 -8.70
CA CYS A 121 6.83 -19.26 -10.00
C CYS A 121 7.60 -17.93 -10.00
N ALA A 122 7.99 -17.40 -8.83
CA ALA A 122 8.76 -16.15 -8.67
C ALA A 122 8.05 -14.83 -9.05
N VAL A 123 6.75 -14.84 -9.34
CA VAL A 123 6.00 -13.60 -9.63
C VAL A 123 6.05 -12.62 -8.45
N CYS A 124 5.91 -13.13 -7.22
CA CYS A 124 6.00 -12.31 -6.01
C CYS A 124 7.40 -11.70 -5.78
N THR A 125 8.47 -12.38 -6.19
CA THR A 125 9.83 -11.84 -6.16
C THR A 125 9.95 -10.64 -7.10
N ARG A 126 9.53 -10.77 -8.37
CA ARG A 126 9.67 -9.70 -9.36
C ARG A 126 8.80 -8.47 -9.06
N ILE A 127 7.64 -8.68 -8.44
CA ILE A 127 6.69 -7.59 -8.16
C ILE A 127 7.07 -6.82 -6.89
N CYS A 128 7.91 -7.39 -6.02
CA CYS A 128 8.26 -6.76 -4.75
C CYS A 128 9.26 -5.62 -4.99
N PRO A 129 8.88 -4.35 -4.71
CA PRO A 129 9.79 -3.22 -4.89
C PRO A 129 10.89 -3.17 -3.80
N TYR A 130 10.77 -3.99 -2.77
CA TYR A 130 11.67 -4.04 -1.61
C TYR A 130 12.61 -5.23 -1.63
N GLU A 131 12.51 -6.10 -2.64
CA GLU A 131 13.29 -7.34 -2.73
C GLU A 131 13.13 -8.24 -1.50
N ALA A 132 12.00 -8.09 -0.78
CA ALA A 132 11.70 -8.80 0.45
C ALA A 132 11.26 -10.25 0.24
N ILE A 133 11.30 -10.76 -1.00
CA ILE A 133 10.78 -12.09 -1.32
C ILE A 133 11.75 -12.81 -2.23
N GLU A 134 12.26 -13.93 -1.78
CA GLU A 134 13.16 -14.81 -2.53
C GLU A 134 12.54 -16.19 -2.73
N ARG A 135 13.19 -17.01 -3.56
CA ARG A 135 12.87 -18.43 -3.70
C ARG A 135 13.81 -19.24 -2.81
N ALA A 136 13.24 -20.11 -1.98
CA ALA A 136 14.01 -20.98 -1.10
C ALA A 136 13.52 -22.42 -1.21
N SER A 137 14.44 -23.38 -1.20
CA SER A 137 14.11 -24.79 -1.00
C SER A 137 13.64 -25.00 0.44
N GLN A 138 12.50 -25.66 0.61
CA GLN A 138 11.98 -26.07 1.90
C GLN A 138 11.45 -27.50 1.81
N ASN A 139 11.60 -28.26 2.88
CA ASN A 139 10.99 -29.59 3.00
C ASN A 139 9.53 -29.41 3.41
N ILE A 140 8.61 -29.83 2.55
CA ILE A 140 7.17 -29.81 2.77
C ILE A 140 6.66 -31.24 2.57
N ASP A 141 6.11 -31.84 3.62
CA ASP A 141 5.59 -33.20 3.62
C ASP A 141 6.60 -34.25 3.10
N GLY A 142 7.88 -34.10 3.47
CA GLY A 142 8.96 -35.01 3.08
C GLY A 142 9.50 -34.77 1.65
N GLN A 143 8.99 -33.76 0.94
CA GLN A 143 9.46 -33.39 -0.40
C GLN A 143 10.17 -32.04 -0.37
N GLU A 144 11.34 -31.98 -1.00
CA GLU A 144 12.03 -30.71 -1.21
C GLU A 144 11.33 -29.92 -2.33
N ARG A 145 10.79 -28.75 -1.99
CA ARG A 145 10.07 -27.87 -2.91
C ARG A 145 10.67 -26.48 -2.86
N VAL A 146 10.76 -25.83 -4.02
CA VAL A 146 11.16 -24.42 -4.11
C VAL A 146 9.91 -23.55 -3.96
N ILE A 147 9.81 -22.84 -2.84
CA ILE A 147 8.70 -21.93 -2.55
C ILE A 147 9.19 -20.49 -2.36
N ALA A 148 8.27 -19.55 -2.29
CA ALA A 148 8.60 -18.18 -1.89
C ALA A 148 8.87 -18.10 -0.37
N ARG A 149 9.85 -17.30 0.02
CA ARG A 149 10.13 -16.94 1.42
C ARG A 149 10.14 -15.42 1.53
N VAL A 150 9.48 -14.89 2.56
CA VAL A 150 9.40 -13.45 2.82
C VAL A 150 10.41 -13.08 3.91
N ASP A 151 11.26 -12.10 3.64
CA ASP A 151 12.10 -11.45 4.64
C ASP A 151 11.29 -10.39 5.40
N ARG A 152 11.08 -10.65 6.70
CA ARG A 152 10.38 -9.74 7.62
C ARG A 152 11.02 -8.35 7.67
N ASN A 153 12.35 -8.27 7.62
CA ASN A 153 13.08 -7.03 7.83
C ASN A 153 13.01 -6.09 6.61
N LEU A 154 12.65 -6.62 5.45
CA LEU A 154 12.46 -5.86 4.21
C LEU A 154 10.97 -5.63 3.89
N CYS A 155 10.09 -6.55 4.30
CA CYS A 155 8.67 -6.50 3.96
C CYS A 155 7.98 -5.23 4.51
N GLN A 156 7.30 -4.48 3.63
CA GLN A 156 6.53 -3.29 4.00
C GLN A 156 5.01 -3.53 4.04
N ALA A 157 4.58 -4.80 4.01
CA ALA A 157 3.16 -5.22 4.03
C ALA A 157 2.25 -4.53 2.99
N CYS A 158 2.79 -4.12 1.84
CA CYS A 158 2.05 -3.36 0.83
C CYS A 158 1.00 -4.18 0.07
N GLY A 159 1.14 -5.51 0.04
CA GLY A 159 0.16 -6.42 -0.56
C GLY A 159 0.27 -6.64 -2.08
N LEU A 160 1.31 -6.11 -2.72
CA LEU A 160 1.55 -6.34 -4.15
C LEU A 160 1.72 -7.81 -4.52
N CYS A 161 2.44 -8.56 -3.69
CA CYS A 161 2.67 -9.99 -3.87
C CYS A 161 1.39 -10.83 -3.75
N VAL A 162 0.46 -10.42 -2.87
CA VAL A 162 -0.86 -11.05 -2.72
C VAL A 162 -1.63 -10.91 -4.02
N ALA A 163 -1.79 -9.67 -4.47
CA ALA A 163 -2.60 -9.36 -5.64
C ALA A 163 -1.99 -9.76 -6.99
N ALA A 164 -0.78 -10.31 -6.99
CA ALA A 164 -0.09 -10.83 -8.17
C ALA A 164 0.10 -12.35 -8.12
N CYS A 165 -0.26 -13.02 -7.02
CA CYS A 165 0.01 -14.44 -6.85
C CYS A 165 -0.95 -15.29 -7.70
N PRO A 166 -0.47 -16.00 -8.73
CA PRO A 166 -1.35 -16.77 -9.60
C PRO A 166 -1.96 -17.99 -8.91
N SER A 167 -1.30 -18.56 -7.90
CA SER A 167 -1.83 -19.70 -7.13
C SER A 167 -2.64 -19.29 -5.89
N GLY A 168 -2.75 -17.98 -5.62
CA GLY A 168 -3.36 -17.45 -4.40
C GLY A 168 -2.67 -17.89 -3.10
N ALA A 169 -1.39 -18.24 -3.16
CA ALA A 169 -0.61 -18.70 -2.02
C ALA A 169 -0.10 -17.56 -1.12
N MET A 170 -0.16 -16.31 -1.56
CA MET A 170 0.31 -15.16 -0.80
C MET A 170 -0.83 -14.56 0.01
N SER A 171 -0.56 -14.11 1.24
CA SER A 171 -1.53 -13.39 2.09
C SER A 171 -0.84 -12.24 2.85
N LEU A 172 -1.60 -11.30 3.40
CA LEU A 172 -1.09 -10.29 4.35
C LEU A 172 -1.64 -10.59 5.75
N GLU A 173 -0.77 -10.55 6.77
CA GLU A 173 -1.18 -10.73 8.17
C GLU A 173 -2.25 -9.73 8.61
N ALA A 174 -2.09 -8.46 8.24
CA ALA A 174 -3.02 -7.39 8.65
C ALA A 174 -4.25 -7.21 7.74
N LEU A 175 -4.23 -7.74 6.51
CA LEU A 175 -5.34 -7.61 5.55
C LEU A 175 -5.33 -8.75 4.52
N ASN A 176 -5.70 -9.95 4.97
CA ASN A 176 -5.93 -11.10 4.10
C ASN A 176 -7.24 -10.95 3.31
N ASP A 177 -7.51 -11.86 2.38
CA ASP A 177 -8.71 -11.81 1.53
C ASP A 177 -10.00 -11.93 2.33
N ALA A 178 -10.04 -12.76 3.38
CA ALA A 178 -11.23 -12.92 4.21
C ALA A 178 -11.59 -11.64 4.98
N GLU A 179 -10.58 -10.95 5.53
CA GLU A 179 -10.74 -9.64 6.16
C GLU A 179 -11.20 -8.59 5.14
N LEU A 180 -10.62 -8.60 3.94
CA LEU A 180 -11.03 -7.68 2.87
C LEU A 180 -12.50 -7.90 2.46
N LEU A 181 -12.90 -9.16 2.26
CA LEU A 181 -14.28 -9.54 1.97
C LEU A 181 -15.23 -9.13 3.10
N THR A 182 -14.82 -9.31 4.36
CA THR A 182 -15.58 -8.87 5.53
C THR A 182 -15.79 -7.36 5.49
N ARG A 183 -14.76 -6.57 5.15
CA ARG A 183 -14.88 -5.12 5.00
C ARG A 183 -15.78 -4.72 3.84
N MET A 184 -15.76 -5.45 2.73
CA MET A 184 -16.65 -5.18 1.58
C MET A 184 -18.11 -5.50 1.93
N ALA A 185 -18.35 -6.62 2.62
CA ALA A 185 -19.68 -7.14 2.91
C ALA A 185 -20.29 -6.64 4.23
N ALA A 186 -19.58 -5.83 5.03
CA ALA A 186 -20.03 -5.52 6.38
C ALA A 186 -21.46 -4.96 6.41
N GLY A 187 -22.26 -5.44 7.36
CA GLY A 187 -23.67 -5.11 7.45
C GLY A 187 -24.53 -5.66 6.30
N GLY A 188 -24.07 -6.72 5.61
CA GLY A 188 -24.76 -7.30 4.47
C GLY A 188 -24.71 -6.40 3.21
N TRP A 189 -23.79 -5.44 3.15
CA TRP A 189 -23.79 -4.43 2.07
C TRP A 189 -23.69 -5.07 0.68
N LEU A 190 -22.97 -6.18 0.50
CA LEU A 190 -22.89 -6.89 -0.79
C LEU A 190 -24.12 -7.77 -1.11
N GLU A 191 -25.13 -7.86 -0.25
CA GLU A 191 -26.28 -8.77 -0.44
C GLU A 191 -27.50 -8.09 -1.08
N HIS A 192 -27.35 -6.83 -1.50
CA HIS A 192 -28.44 -6.03 -2.04
C HIS A 192 -28.29 -5.82 -3.55
N ALA A 193 -29.39 -5.88 -4.28
CA ALA A 193 -29.40 -5.60 -5.71
C ALA A 193 -29.13 -4.10 -6.02
N GLY A 194 -28.57 -3.84 -7.20
CA GLY A 194 -28.13 -2.52 -7.64
C GLY A 194 -29.13 -1.74 -8.47
N PHE A 195 -28.77 -0.49 -8.80
CA PHE A 195 -29.50 0.37 -9.73
C PHE A 195 -29.63 -0.24 -11.13
N LEU A 196 -28.56 -0.84 -11.67
CA LEU A 196 -28.56 -1.46 -13.00
C LEU A 196 -29.43 -2.73 -13.06
N GLN A 197 -29.80 -3.29 -11.90
CA GLN A 197 -30.75 -4.40 -11.78
C GLN A 197 -32.20 -3.91 -11.53
N GLY A 198 -32.44 -2.59 -11.53
CA GLY A 198 -33.75 -2.00 -11.28
C GLY A 198 -34.18 -1.96 -9.81
N ALA A 199 -33.32 -2.37 -8.87
CA ALA A 199 -33.65 -2.45 -7.45
C ALA A 199 -33.50 -1.13 -6.68
N SER A 200 -32.90 -0.11 -7.30
CA SER A 200 -32.70 1.21 -6.70
C SER A 200 -32.81 2.33 -7.75
N THR A 201 -33.11 3.55 -7.28
CA THR A 201 -33.03 4.79 -8.07
C THR A 201 -31.64 5.43 -8.02
N THR A 202 -30.77 4.98 -7.11
CA THR A 202 -29.44 5.54 -6.88
C THR A 202 -28.36 4.47 -7.07
N PRO A 203 -27.30 4.72 -7.86
CA PRO A 203 -26.21 3.78 -8.04
C PRO A 203 -25.50 3.40 -6.73
N ARG A 204 -25.20 2.12 -6.57
CA ARG A 204 -24.42 1.57 -5.47
C ARG A 204 -22.97 1.42 -5.90
N LEU A 205 -22.06 2.07 -5.18
CA LEU A 205 -20.65 2.20 -5.55
C LEU A 205 -19.76 1.60 -4.46
N LEU A 206 -18.76 0.82 -4.87
CA LEU A 206 -17.70 0.34 -3.98
C LEU A 206 -16.42 1.11 -4.30
N ALA A 207 -15.77 1.67 -3.29
CA ALA A 207 -14.52 2.41 -3.44
C ALA A 207 -13.40 1.71 -2.66
N PHE A 208 -12.37 1.24 -3.37
CA PHE A 208 -11.10 0.83 -2.77
C PHE A 208 -10.17 2.03 -2.68
N VAL A 209 -9.80 2.44 -1.47
CA VAL A 209 -8.97 3.64 -1.26
C VAL A 209 -7.63 3.26 -0.65
N CYS A 210 -6.54 3.62 -1.34
CA CYS A 210 -5.19 3.51 -0.81
C CYS A 210 -5.03 4.34 0.47
N GLN A 211 -4.51 3.76 1.55
CA GLN A 211 -4.35 4.48 2.81
C GLN A 211 -3.43 5.70 2.66
N TRP A 212 -2.50 5.69 1.71
CA TRP A 212 -1.51 6.75 1.51
C TRP A 212 -1.91 7.81 0.47
N SER A 213 -2.98 7.59 -0.30
CA SER A 213 -3.41 8.57 -1.32
C SER A 213 -4.09 9.78 -0.69
N VAL A 214 -4.72 9.62 0.46
CA VAL A 214 -5.26 10.71 1.27
C VAL A 214 -4.18 11.16 2.23
N ARG A 215 -3.84 12.47 2.25
CA ARG A 215 -2.68 12.97 3.03
C ARG A 215 -3.04 13.74 4.29
N ALA A 216 -4.27 14.21 4.41
CA ALA A 216 -4.74 14.90 5.61
C ALA A 216 -5.69 14.02 6.41
N GLU A 217 -5.71 14.28 7.71
CA GLU A 217 -6.46 13.46 8.67
C GLU A 217 -7.96 13.77 8.63
N ASP A 218 -8.33 15.03 8.49
CA ASP A 218 -9.72 15.48 8.33
C ASP A 218 -10.36 14.90 7.07
N GLU A 219 -9.63 14.90 5.95
CA GLU A 219 -10.08 14.31 4.69
C GLU A 219 -10.25 12.80 4.78
N TRP A 220 -9.36 12.14 5.51
CA TRP A 220 -9.42 10.70 5.77
C TRP A 220 -10.66 10.31 6.58
N GLN A 221 -10.89 10.99 7.70
CA GLN A 221 -12.07 10.77 8.55
C GLN A 221 -13.35 11.02 7.77
N ARG A 222 -13.37 12.09 6.96
CA ARG A 222 -14.51 12.43 6.10
C ARG A 222 -14.81 11.32 5.09
N ILE A 223 -13.80 10.82 4.35
CA ILE A 223 -13.97 9.73 3.38
C ILE A 223 -14.51 8.46 4.06
N GLN A 224 -14.01 8.11 5.25
CA GLN A 224 -14.51 6.95 5.99
C GLN A 224 -15.96 7.12 6.43
N ALA A 225 -16.36 8.34 6.78
CA ALA A 225 -17.72 8.67 7.21
C ALA A 225 -18.74 8.70 6.06
N LEU A 226 -18.31 8.64 4.79
CA LEU A 226 -19.23 8.60 3.64
C LEU A 226 -19.88 7.22 3.41
N ASN A 227 -19.55 6.21 4.23
CA ASN A 227 -20.18 4.90 4.12
C ASN A 227 -21.69 4.98 4.37
N ASP A 228 -22.49 4.53 3.41
CA ASP A 228 -23.95 4.45 3.49
C ASP A 228 -24.49 3.27 2.65
N GLU A 229 -25.80 3.23 2.39
CA GLU A 229 -26.45 2.17 1.60
C GLU A 229 -26.06 2.17 0.10
N HIS A 230 -25.54 3.29 -0.41
CA HIS A 230 -25.16 3.52 -1.80
C HIS A 230 -23.65 3.69 -2.02
N LEU A 231 -22.85 3.84 -0.98
CA LEU A 231 -21.40 3.92 -1.04
C LEU A 231 -20.77 3.05 0.04
N ARG A 232 -19.87 2.16 -0.40
CA ARG A 232 -18.96 1.44 0.51
C ARG A 232 -17.53 1.85 0.24
N VAL A 233 -16.84 2.34 1.27
CA VAL A 233 -15.42 2.67 1.23
C VAL A 233 -14.63 1.58 1.96
N VAL A 234 -13.70 0.96 1.26
CA VAL A 234 -12.79 -0.07 1.78
C VAL A 234 -11.36 0.42 1.66
N ILE A 235 -10.69 0.55 2.80
CA ILE A 235 -9.30 0.97 2.87
C ILE A 235 -8.37 -0.19 2.57
N LEU A 236 -7.43 0.04 1.65
CA LEU A 236 -6.32 -0.85 1.34
C LEU A 236 -4.99 -0.24 1.80
N PRO A 237 -3.98 -1.05 2.19
CA PRO A 237 -2.62 -0.57 2.41
C PRO A 237 -2.09 0.16 1.18
N CYS A 238 -2.40 -0.36 0.00
CA CYS A 238 -1.98 0.18 -1.28
C CYS A 238 -3.06 -0.06 -2.34
N SER A 239 -3.22 0.86 -3.29
CA SER A 239 -4.03 0.61 -4.49
C SER A 239 -3.54 -0.62 -5.28
N GLY A 240 -2.24 -0.92 -5.22
CA GLY A 240 -1.65 -2.12 -5.82
C GLY A 240 -2.14 -3.44 -5.20
N ARG A 241 -2.73 -3.42 -4.00
CA ARG A 241 -3.33 -4.61 -3.35
C ARG A 241 -4.69 -4.99 -3.96
N VAL A 242 -5.32 -4.10 -4.74
CA VAL A 242 -6.60 -4.41 -5.38
C VAL A 242 -6.47 -5.62 -6.29
N GLU A 243 -7.42 -6.54 -6.23
CA GLU A 243 -7.45 -7.71 -7.10
C GLU A 243 -8.65 -7.65 -8.03
N PRO A 244 -8.46 -7.98 -9.33
CA PRO A 244 -9.56 -8.08 -10.27
C PRO A 244 -10.70 -8.99 -9.77
N ALA A 245 -10.38 -10.06 -9.05
CA ALA A 245 -11.37 -10.98 -8.47
C ALA A 245 -12.33 -10.28 -7.49
N HIS A 246 -11.83 -9.40 -6.62
CA HIS A 246 -12.66 -8.63 -5.68
C HIS A 246 -13.55 -7.61 -6.41
N ILE A 247 -13.05 -7.00 -7.49
CA ILE A 247 -13.83 -6.09 -8.33
C ILE A 247 -14.97 -6.86 -9.01
N LEU A 248 -14.66 -7.97 -9.67
CA LEU A 248 -15.64 -8.82 -10.36
C LEU A 248 -16.68 -9.39 -9.39
N LEU A 249 -16.25 -9.82 -8.20
CA LEU A 249 -17.16 -10.26 -7.14
C LEU A 249 -18.15 -9.16 -6.79
N ALA A 250 -17.67 -7.94 -6.52
CA ALA A 250 -18.54 -6.81 -6.19
C ALA A 250 -19.57 -6.55 -7.30
N LEU A 251 -19.13 -6.49 -8.57
CA LEU A 251 -20.03 -6.30 -9.70
C LEU A 251 -21.08 -7.42 -9.84
N SER A 252 -20.67 -8.68 -9.61
CA SER A 252 -21.56 -9.86 -9.64
C SER A 252 -22.61 -9.83 -8.52
N LYS A 253 -22.31 -9.14 -7.42
CA LYS A 253 -23.18 -8.97 -6.26
C LYS A 253 -24.11 -7.74 -6.36
N GLY A 254 -24.19 -7.12 -7.54
CA GLY A 254 -25.10 -6.00 -7.77
C GLY A 254 -24.51 -4.63 -7.43
N VAL A 255 -23.20 -4.51 -7.20
CA VAL A 255 -22.55 -3.20 -7.12
C VAL A 255 -22.51 -2.59 -8.52
N ASP A 256 -23.05 -1.39 -8.70
CA ASP A 256 -23.19 -0.77 -10.02
C ASP A 256 -21.87 -0.26 -10.57
N GLY A 257 -20.94 0.14 -9.71
CA GLY A 257 -19.57 0.43 -10.13
C GLY A 257 -18.53 0.41 -9.01
N VAL A 258 -17.27 0.23 -9.39
CA VAL A 258 -16.12 0.15 -8.50
C VAL A 258 -15.09 1.25 -8.79
N LEU A 259 -14.79 2.09 -7.80
CA LEU A 259 -13.73 3.09 -7.85
C LEU A 259 -12.47 2.55 -7.15
N VAL A 260 -11.30 2.70 -7.75
CA VAL A 260 -10.01 2.40 -7.12
C VAL A 260 -9.19 3.67 -7.06
N MET A 261 -8.86 4.13 -5.87
CA MET A 261 -8.08 5.36 -5.64
C MET A 261 -6.65 5.03 -5.21
N GLY A 262 -5.67 5.57 -5.94
CA GLY A 262 -4.25 5.45 -5.66
C GLY A 262 -3.56 6.81 -5.49
N CYS A 263 -2.30 6.78 -5.04
CA CYS A 263 -1.42 7.96 -5.07
C CYS A 263 -1.14 8.34 -6.52
N HIS A 264 -0.85 9.61 -6.81
CA HIS A 264 -0.33 10.01 -8.12
C HIS A 264 0.94 9.23 -8.49
N GLU A 265 1.09 8.93 -9.78
CA GLU A 265 2.30 8.30 -10.31
C GLU A 265 3.56 9.12 -9.91
N GLY A 266 4.61 8.43 -9.44
CA GLY A 266 5.79 9.08 -8.85
C GLY A 266 5.65 9.51 -7.38
N GLU A 267 4.44 9.53 -6.82
CA GLU A 267 4.20 9.80 -5.39
C GLU A 267 3.87 8.54 -4.58
N CYS A 268 3.94 7.36 -5.19
CA CYS A 268 3.53 6.12 -4.56
C CYS A 268 4.34 5.81 -3.29
N HIS A 269 3.64 5.63 -2.17
CA HIS A 269 4.26 5.33 -0.89
C HIS A 269 5.01 3.98 -0.88
N TYR A 270 4.61 3.05 -1.74
CA TYR A 270 5.28 1.76 -1.90
C TYR A 270 5.99 1.63 -3.26
N GLN A 271 6.49 2.75 -3.78
CA GLN A 271 7.26 2.90 -5.04
C GLN A 271 6.49 2.59 -6.33
N ARG A 272 5.90 1.40 -6.48
CA ARG A 272 5.27 0.93 -7.73
C ARG A 272 3.80 0.50 -7.57
N GLY A 273 3.23 0.70 -6.39
CA GLY A 273 1.88 0.31 -6.03
C GLY A 273 0.78 0.82 -6.97
N THR A 274 0.75 2.13 -7.20
CA THR A 274 -0.22 2.79 -8.09
C THR A 274 -0.07 2.27 -9.51
N TYR A 275 1.15 2.29 -10.06
CA TYR A 275 1.44 1.82 -11.42
C TYR A 275 0.83 0.43 -11.70
N LEU A 276 1.09 -0.52 -10.80
CA LEU A 276 0.60 -1.89 -10.92
C LEU A 276 -0.93 -1.99 -10.74
N GLY A 277 -1.49 -1.25 -9.78
CA GLY A 277 -2.94 -1.19 -9.57
C GLY A 277 -3.68 -0.64 -10.80
N ARG A 278 -3.17 0.45 -11.38
CA ARG A 278 -3.72 1.09 -12.57
C ARG A 278 -3.65 0.16 -13.78
N GLY A 279 -2.50 -0.51 -13.98
CA GLY A 279 -2.33 -1.50 -15.05
C GLY A 279 -3.32 -2.66 -14.94
N LYS A 280 -3.54 -3.19 -13.73
CA LYS A 280 -4.53 -4.26 -13.49
C LYS A 280 -5.95 -3.83 -13.81
N VAL A 281 -6.36 -2.64 -13.38
CA VAL A 281 -7.70 -2.12 -13.67
C VAL A 281 -7.88 -1.84 -15.16
N ALA A 282 -6.85 -1.31 -15.84
CA ALA A 282 -6.89 -1.10 -17.28
C ALA A 282 -7.08 -2.42 -18.05
N LEU A 283 -6.31 -3.47 -17.72
CA LEU A 283 -6.46 -4.79 -18.33
C LEU A 283 -7.83 -5.41 -18.05
N LEU A 284 -8.32 -5.30 -16.80
CA LEU A 284 -9.65 -5.76 -16.43
C LEU A 284 -10.74 -5.06 -17.25
N ASN A 285 -10.62 -3.74 -17.49
CA ASN A 285 -11.56 -2.99 -18.31
C ASN A 285 -11.58 -3.47 -19.77
N GLU A 286 -10.43 -3.82 -20.36
CA GLU A 286 -10.39 -4.43 -21.70
C GLU A 286 -11.11 -5.78 -21.72
N MET A 287 -10.86 -6.64 -20.73
CA MET A 287 -11.52 -7.95 -20.61
C MET A 287 -13.03 -7.81 -20.42
N MET A 288 -13.47 -6.89 -19.55
CA MET A 288 -14.88 -6.63 -19.29
C MET A 288 -15.62 -6.11 -20.52
N ALA A 289 -14.98 -5.21 -21.29
CA ALA A 289 -15.57 -4.69 -22.52
C ALA A 289 -15.85 -5.80 -23.55
N GLN A 290 -14.95 -6.79 -23.67
CA GLN A 290 -15.17 -7.96 -24.53
C GLN A 290 -16.36 -8.82 -24.09
N MET A 291 -16.70 -8.79 -22.79
CA MET A 291 -17.87 -9.47 -22.22
C MET A 291 -19.15 -8.59 -22.25
N GLY A 292 -19.11 -7.42 -22.89
CA GLY A 292 -20.25 -6.49 -22.94
C GLY A 292 -20.48 -5.71 -21.64
N ILE A 293 -19.53 -5.72 -20.70
CA ILE A 293 -19.60 -4.93 -19.47
C ILE A 293 -18.98 -3.55 -19.73
N ALA A 294 -19.75 -2.50 -19.50
CA ALA A 294 -19.34 -1.12 -19.71
C ALA A 294 -18.10 -0.73 -18.88
N ARG A 295 -17.13 -0.07 -19.53
CA ARG A 295 -15.84 0.32 -18.93
C ARG A 295 -16.02 1.35 -17.82
N GLU A 296 -17.10 2.13 -17.90
CA GLU A 296 -17.52 3.13 -16.92
C GLU A 296 -17.79 2.51 -15.55
N ARG A 297 -18.06 1.19 -15.49
CA ARG A 297 -18.31 0.47 -14.24
C ARG A 297 -17.08 0.33 -13.35
N VAL A 298 -15.86 0.47 -13.87
CA VAL A 298 -14.65 0.41 -13.04
C VAL A 298 -13.68 1.52 -13.42
N ARG A 299 -13.34 2.38 -12.45
CA ARG A 299 -12.43 3.51 -12.66
C ARG A 299 -11.26 3.45 -11.69
N PHE A 300 -10.06 3.65 -12.22
CA PHE A 300 -8.88 3.95 -11.41
C PHE A 300 -8.65 5.46 -11.39
N VAL A 301 -8.51 6.04 -10.21
CA VAL A 301 -8.27 7.47 -10.02
C VAL A 301 -7.03 7.68 -9.17
N GLU A 302 -6.32 8.76 -9.48
CA GLU A 302 -5.13 9.17 -8.77
C GLU A 302 -5.41 10.43 -7.96
N SER A 303 -4.69 10.57 -6.84
CA SER A 303 -4.69 11.76 -6.02
C SER A 303 -3.26 12.13 -5.68
N SER A 304 -2.92 13.38 -6.01
CA SER A 304 -1.65 14.01 -5.65
C SER A 304 -1.72 14.64 -4.27
N ALA A 305 -0.56 15.06 -3.78
CA ALA A 305 -0.45 15.68 -2.46
C ALA A 305 -1.18 17.02 -2.28
N LEU A 306 -1.50 17.70 -3.38
CA LEU A 306 -2.01 19.07 -3.37
C LEU A 306 -3.53 19.13 -3.61
N GLU A 307 -4.11 18.05 -4.12
CA GLU A 307 -5.53 17.97 -4.42
C GLU A 307 -6.34 17.69 -3.15
N ARG A 308 -7.49 18.35 -3.05
CA ARG A 308 -8.46 18.19 -1.95
C ARG A 308 -9.80 17.83 -2.53
N ARG A 309 -10.55 16.99 -1.81
CA ARG A 309 -11.91 16.57 -2.21
C ARG A 309 -12.00 15.85 -3.55
N ILE A 310 -10.86 15.39 -4.07
CA ILE A 310 -10.77 14.65 -5.32
C ILE A 310 -11.57 13.35 -5.25
N PHE A 311 -11.66 12.73 -4.07
CA PHE A 311 -12.49 11.53 -3.88
C PHE A 311 -13.96 11.79 -4.23
N GLU A 312 -14.56 12.85 -3.68
CA GLU A 312 -15.97 13.18 -3.92
C GLU A 312 -16.21 13.61 -5.36
N GLU A 313 -15.32 14.42 -5.92
CA GLU A 313 -15.41 14.84 -7.32
C GLU A 313 -15.40 13.64 -8.26
N ARG A 314 -14.47 12.71 -8.05
CA ARG A 314 -14.38 11.48 -8.88
C ARG A 314 -15.55 10.53 -8.63
N LEU A 315 -16.07 10.47 -7.41
CA LEU A 315 -17.26 9.69 -7.09
C LEU A 315 -18.51 10.24 -7.80
N ALA A 316 -18.69 11.56 -7.83
CA ALA A 316 -19.79 12.21 -8.54
C ALA A 316 -19.73 11.93 -10.04
N LEU A 317 -18.57 12.11 -10.67
CA LEU A 317 -18.36 11.80 -12.09
C LEU A 317 -18.60 10.32 -12.41
N MET A 318 -18.25 9.42 -11.50
CA MET A 318 -18.55 8.01 -11.66
C MET A 318 -20.05 7.73 -11.56
N ARG A 319 -20.73 8.34 -10.59
CA ARG A 319 -22.19 8.20 -10.42
C ARG A 319 -22.95 8.65 -11.67
N GLU A 320 -22.58 9.79 -12.23
CA GLU A 320 -23.15 10.30 -13.49
C GLU A 320 -22.95 9.30 -14.65
N ALA A 321 -21.74 8.76 -14.78
CA ALA A 321 -21.44 7.78 -15.82
C ALA A 321 -22.27 6.50 -15.67
N ILE A 322 -22.51 6.02 -14.44
CA ILE A 322 -23.36 4.85 -14.19
C ILE A 322 -24.83 5.14 -14.49
N LEU A 323 -25.33 6.32 -14.11
CA LEU A 323 -26.72 6.72 -14.40
C LEU A 323 -26.99 6.70 -15.92
N ALA A 324 -26.01 7.12 -16.73
CA ALA A 324 -26.10 7.10 -18.19
C ALA A 324 -26.14 5.70 -18.82
N LEU A 325 -25.82 4.63 -18.07
CA LEU A 325 -25.86 3.25 -18.57
C LEU A 325 -27.27 2.64 -18.55
N ARG A 326 -28.21 3.14 -17.73
CA ARG A 326 -29.55 2.55 -17.60
C ARG A 326 -30.39 2.65 -18.88
N PRO A 327 -30.42 3.79 -19.60
CA PRO A 327 -31.10 3.86 -20.90
C PRO A 327 -30.54 2.89 -21.96
N ALA A 328 -29.33 2.36 -21.77
CA ALA A 328 -28.70 1.41 -22.68
C ALA A 328 -29.04 -0.07 -22.38
N LEU A 329 -29.66 -0.38 -21.23
CA LEU A 329 -30.09 -1.73 -20.84
C LEU A 329 -31.59 -1.97 -21.08
N GLU A 330 -32.37 -0.90 -21.26
CA GLU A 330 -33.77 -0.95 -21.68
C GLU A 330 -33.85 -1.07 -23.21
N ILE A 331 -33.37 -2.18 -23.79
CA ILE A 331 -33.77 -2.55 -25.16
C ILE A 331 -35.28 -2.86 -25.07
N PRO A 332 -36.15 -2.22 -25.87
CA PRO A 332 -37.58 -2.49 -25.80
C PRO A 332 -37.81 -3.97 -26.08
N ALA A 333 -38.62 -4.62 -25.23
CA ALA A 333 -39.13 -5.95 -25.50
C ALA A 333 -39.69 -5.98 -26.93
N ARG A 334 -39.01 -6.72 -27.82
CA ARG A 334 -39.59 -7.16 -29.09
C ARG A 334 -40.47 -8.37 -28.82
#